data_AF-A0A1Q5GR63-F1
#
_entry.id   AF-A0A1Q5GR63-F1
#
_cell.length_a   1.000
_cell.length_b   1.000
_cell.length_c   1.000
_cell.angle_alpha   90.00
_cell.angle_beta   90.00
_cell.angle_gamma   90.00
#
_symmetry.space_group_name_H-M   'P 1'
#
loop_
_entity.id
_entity.type
_entity.pdbx_description
1 polymer ?
#
loop_
_entity_poly.entity_id
_entity_poly.type
_entity_poly.pdbx_seq_one_letter_code
_entity_poly.pdbx_strand_id
1 'polypeptide(L)'
;MDKASQPTADPLLLAGTWKLLSLTSTEKGETTHPLGEDAHGQIMYTMDGCLSAQIGGSGGYIGYAGRYEFHNDVVVHHTIVGSTPQWENAALSRTVEFRDGLLILRAEPSNGLPAVTVVWKRLGR
;
A
#
# COMPACT_ATOMS: atom_id res chain seq x y z
N MET A 1 -3.29 34.04 -6.91
CA MET A 1 -4.50 33.30 -6.52
C MET A 1 -4.00 32.06 -5.83
N ASP A 2 -3.75 32.22 -4.53
CA ASP A 2 -2.93 31.29 -3.75
C ASP A 2 -3.71 30.02 -3.51
N LYS A 3 -3.22 28.91 -4.04
CA LYS A 3 -3.72 27.58 -3.73
C LYS A 3 -3.25 27.28 -2.31
N ALA A 4 -4.12 27.53 -1.34
CA ALA A 4 -3.88 27.19 0.07
C ALA A 4 -3.35 25.76 0.13
N SER A 5 -2.11 25.60 0.60
CA SER A 5 -1.50 24.30 0.82
C SER A 5 -2.28 23.64 1.96
N GLN A 6 -3.07 22.62 1.62
CA GLN A 6 -3.71 21.78 2.62
C GLN A 6 -2.63 21.14 3.50
N PRO A 7 -2.89 20.95 4.81
CA PRO A 7 -1.91 20.36 5.71
C PRO A 7 -1.57 18.94 5.22
N THR A 8 -0.32 18.75 4.82
CA THR A 8 0.26 17.44 4.56
C THR A 8 0.17 16.62 5.84
N ALA A 9 -0.52 15.47 5.80
CA ALA A 9 -0.47 14.54 6.91
C ALA A 9 0.98 14.11 7.15
N ASP A 10 1.34 13.98 8.42
CA ASP A 10 2.71 13.74 8.84
C ASP A 10 3.18 12.35 8.34
N PRO A 11 4.27 12.24 7.55
CA PRO A 11 4.83 10.95 7.13
C PRO A 11 5.21 10.04 8.31
N LEU A 12 5.38 10.59 9.52
CA LEU A 12 5.54 9.82 10.75
C LEU A 12 4.34 8.92 11.07
N LEU A 13 3.15 9.19 10.54
CA LEU A 13 1.97 8.35 10.71
C LEU A 13 2.12 6.99 10.01
N LEU A 14 2.80 6.94 8.87
CA LEU A 14 3.06 5.70 8.12
C LEU A 14 4.26 4.93 8.67
N ALA A 15 5.27 5.64 9.18
CA ALA A 15 6.51 5.04 9.65
C ALA A 15 6.23 3.90 10.66
N GLY A 16 6.90 2.77 10.49
CA GLY A 16 6.71 1.55 11.29
C GLY A 16 6.42 0.32 10.44
N THR A 17 6.18 -0.79 11.12
CA THR A 17 5.87 -2.08 10.50
C THR A 17 4.39 -2.40 10.68
N TRP A 18 3.77 -2.89 9.63
CA TRP A 18 2.35 -3.21 9.59
C TRP A 18 2.16 -4.62 9.06
N LYS A 19 1.34 -5.42 9.73
CA LYS A 19 0.96 -6.78 9.33
C LYS A 19 -0.30 -6.73 8.48
N LEU A 20 -0.33 -7.54 7.43
CA LEU A 20 -1.51 -7.66 6.57
C LEU A 20 -2.68 -8.26 7.36
N LEU A 21 -3.85 -7.63 7.26
CA LEU A 21 -5.11 -8.22 7.67
C LEU A 21 -5.92 -8.70 6.47
N SER A 22 -5.95 -7.93 5.38
CA SER A 22 -6.63 -8.35 4.16
C SER A 22 -6.07 -7.62 2.93
N LEU A 23 -6.12 -8.32 1.79
CA LEU A 23 -5.88 -7.78 0.46
C LEU A 23 -7.07 -8.21 -0.40
N THR A 24 -7.83 -7.25 -0.90
CA THR A 24 -8.94 -7.52 -1.82
C THR A 24 -8.76 -6.74 -3.11
N SER A 25 -9.29 -7.32 -4.18
CA SER A 25 -9.36 -6.71 -5.51
C SER A 25 -10.83 -6.60 -5.91
N THR A 26 -11.24 -5.46 -6.46
CA THR A 26 -12.59 -5.24 -6.96
C THR A 26 -12.55 -4.97 -8.46
N GLU A 27 -13.27 -5.78 -9.22
CA GLU A 27 -13.46 -5.61 -10.66
C GLU A 27 -14.93 -5.82 -11.00
N LYS A 28 -15.54 -4.88 -11.75
CA LYS A 28 -16.96 -4.96 -12.17
C LYS A 28 -17.97 -5.24 -11.04
N GLY A 29 -17.67 -4.75 -9.83
CA GLY A 29 -18.52 -4.93 -8.65
C GLY A 29 -18.32 -6.26 -7.90
N GLU A 30 -17.47 -7.16 -8.41
CA GLU A 30 -17.09 -8.38 -7.73
C GLU A 30 -15.81 -8.16 -6.93
N THR A 31 -15.79 -8.60 -5.68
CA THR A 31 -14.62 -8.52 -4.81
C THR A 31 -14.02 -9.91 -4.63
N THR A 32 -12.71 -10.02 -4.83
CA THR A 32 -11.95 -11.26 -4.75
C THR A 32 -10.71 -11.12 -3.87
N HIS A 33 -10.12 -12.25 -3.49
CA HIS A 33 -8.88 -12.34 -2.72
C HIS A 33 -7.73 -12.76 -3.64
N PRO A 34 -7.02 -11.83 -4.29
CA PRO A 34 -6.09 -12.14 -5.38
C PRO A 34 -4.90 -13.00 -4.96
N LEU A 35 -4.54 -13.01 -3.66
CA LEU A 35 -3.48 -13.86 -3.11
C LEU A 35 -4.00 -14.99 -2.23
N GLY A 36 -5.30 -15.27 -2.30
CA GLY A 36 -5.99 -16.24 -1.45
C GLY A 36 -6.51 -15.62 -0.14
N GLU A 37 -7.47 -16.30 0.47
CA GLU A 37 -8.02 -15.96 1.80
C GLU A 37 -6.97 -16.13 2.91
N ASP A 38 -5.94 -16.94 2.67
CA ASP A 38 -4.81 -17.22 3.56
C ASP A 38 -3.65 -16.21 3.40
N ALA A 39 -3.88 -15.11 2.67
CA ALA A 39 -2.87 -14.09 2.44
C ALA A 39 -2.34 -13.52 3.76
N HIS A 40 -1.01 -13.47 3.86
CA HIS A 40 -0.29 -12.92 5.00
C HIS A 40 0.92 -12.13 4.51
N GLY A 41 1.37 -11.18 5.32
CA GLY A 41 2.46 -10.33 4.90
C GLY A 41 2.72 -9.18 5.85
N GLN A 42 3.66 -8.33 5.45
CA GLN A 42 3.96 -7.10 6.13
C GLN A 42 4.35 -5.99 5.14
N ILE A 43 4.17 -4.75 5.57
CA ILE A 43 4.76 -3.58 4.94
C ILE A 43 5.48 -2.77 6.01
N MET A 44 6.67 -2.29 5.68
CA MET A 44 7.47 -1.43 6.51
C MET A 44 7.66 -0.08 5.81
N TYR A 45 7.42 1.00 6.55
CA TYR A 45 7.80 2.35 6.17
C TYR A 45 8.83 2.85 7.17
N THR A 46 9.89 3.49 6.68
CA THR A 46 10.97 4.04 7.50
C THR A 46 10.91 5.56 7.47
N MET A 47 11.34 6.21 8.55
CA MET A 47 11.23 7.68 8.68
C MET A 47 12.06 8.44 7.64
N ASP A 48 13.09 7.83 7.08
CA ASP A 48 13.93 8.36 6.00
C ASP A 48 13.35 8.09 4.60
N GLY A 49 12.11 7.62 4.52
CA GLY A 49 11.36 7.52 3.27
C GLY A 49 11.64 6.25 2.47
N CYS A 50 12.14 5.18 3.09
CA CYS A 50 12.23 3.86 2.46
C CYS A 50 11.01 2.99 2.80
N LEU A 51 10.63 2.10 1.89
CA LEU A 51 9.57 1.11 2.09
C LEU A 51 10.00 -0.29 1.63
N SER A 52 9.39 -1.30 2.25
CA SER A 52 9.41 -2.69 1.77
C SER A 52 8.09 -3.37 2.07
N ALA A 53 7.48 -4.00 1.08
CA ALA A 53 6.22 -4.72 1.18
C ALA A 53 6.39 -6.17 0.70
N GLN A 54 5.81 -7.12 1.44
CA GLN A 54 5.85 -8.54 1.14
C GLN A 54 4.51 -9.16 1.52
N ILE A 55 3.85 -9.81 0.58
CA ILE A 55 2.58 -10.52 0.79
C ILE A 55 2.65 -11.85 0.06
N GLY A 56 2.32 -12.94 0.75
CA GLY A 56 2.21 -14.27 0.17
C GLY A 56 0.93 -14.97 0.61
N GLY A 57 0.53 -15.99 -0.13
CA GLY A 57 -0.60 -16.86 0.17
C GLY A 57 -0.75 -17.92 -0.91
N SER A 58 -1.83 -18.71 -0.84
CA SER A 58 -2.12 -19.75 -1.84
C SER A 58 -2.25 -19.22 -3.27
N GLY A 59 -2.63 -17.94 -3.43
CA GLY A 59 -2.73 -17.28 -4.74
C GLY A 59 -1.41 -16.75 -5.30
N GLY A 60 -0.29 -16.84 -4.55
CA GLY A 60 1.04 -16.44 -5.00
C GLY A 60 1.73 -15.45 -4.08
N TYR A 61 2.64 -14.65 -4.64
CA TYR A 61 3.50 -13.74 -3.88
C TYR A 61 3.67 -12.38 -4.59
N ILE A 62 3.53 -11.30 -3.82
CA ILE A 62 3.85 -9.93 -4.22
C ILE A 62 4.91 -9.40 -3.26
N GLY A 63 6.05 -8.96 -3.79
CA GLY A 63 7.08 -8.27 -3.01
C GLY A 63 7.63 -7.09 -3.77
N TYR A 64 7.86 -5.96 -3.11
CA TYR A 64 8.54 -4.81 -3.70
C TYR A 64 9.18 -3.93 -2.63
N ALA A 65 10.22 -3.20 -3.00
CA ALA A 65 10.90 -2.27 -2.10
C ALA A 65 11.37 -1.04 -2.88
N GLY A 66 11.52 0.08 -2.16
CA GLY A 66 11.92 1.34 -2.76
C GLY A 66 11.74 2.52 -1.83
N ARG A 67 11.34 3.67 -2.40
CA ARG A 67 11.10 4.91 -1.66
C ARG A 67 9.61 5.24 -1.62
N TYR A 68 9.17 5.98 -0.61
CA TYR A 68 7.82 6.53 -0.60
C TYR A 68 7.83 8.02 -0.36
N GLU A 69 6.78 8.65 -0.88
CA GLU A 69 6.38 10.01 -0.55
C GLU A 69 4.95 10.00 -0.05
N PHE A 70 4.66 10.79 0.98
CA PHE A 70 3.32 10.91 1.55
C PHE A 70 2.89 12.36 1.59
N HIS A 71 1.79 12.67 0.90
CA HIS A 71 1.27 14.01 0.78
C HIS A 71 -0.26 13.98 0.88
N ASN A 72 -0.80 14.80 1.78
CA ASN A 72 -2.23 14.85 2.12
C ASN A 72 -2.74 13.48 2.60
N ASP A 73 -3.45 12.75 1.76
CA ASP A 73 -4.01 11.43 1.99
C ASP A 73 -3.51 10.42 0.95
N VAL A 74 -2.44 10.74 0.21
CA VAL A 74 -1.88 9.87 -0.82
C VAL A 74 -0.44 9.50 -0.48
N VAL A 75 -0.16 8.20 -0.46
CA VAL A 75 1.19 7.67 -0.47
C VAL A 75 1.54 7.18 -1.88
N VAL A 76 2.70 7.56 -2.38
CA VAL A 76 3.24 7.07 -3.66
C VAL A 76 4.42 6.16 -3.36
N HIS A 77 4.34 4.91 -3.78
CA HIS A 77 5.47 3.96 -3.69
C HIS A 77 6.28 4.03 -4.99
N HIS A 78 7.52 4.51 -4.90
CA HIS A 78 8.50 4.48 -5.97
C HIS A 78 9.35 3.22 -5.83
N THR A 79 8.96 2.16 -6.52
CA THR A 79 9.61 0.86 -6.40
C THR A 79 10.94 0.86 -7.14
N ILE A 80 11.97 0.30 -6.52
CA ILE A 80 13.29 0.07 -7.14
C ILE A 80 13.39 -1.39 -7.59
N VAL A 81 12.83 -2.30 -6.79
CA VAL A 81 12.77 -3.73 -7.08
C VAL A 81 11.35 -4.26 -6.83
N GLY A 82 10.97 -5.29 -7.59
CA GLY A 82 9.66 -5.93 -7.50
C GLY A 82 9.71 -7.41 -7.88
N SER A 83 8.75 -8.19 -7.38
CA SER A 83 8.67 -9.64 -7.61
C SER A 83 8.22 -10.01 -9.02
N THR A 84 7.68 -9.05 -9.77
CA THR A 84 7.38 -9.17 -11.20
C THR A 84 7.75 -7.87 -11.91
N PRO A 85 8.04 -7.91 -13.23
CA PRO A 85 8.51 -6.74 -13.97
C PRO A 85 7.58 -5.51 -13.89
N GLN A 86 6.26 -5.74 -13.72
CA GLN A 86 5.28 -4.66 -13.60
C GLN A 86 5.46 -3.80 -12.33
N TRP A 87 6.15 -4.33 -11.31
CA TRP A 87 6.42 -3.65 -10.05
C TRP A 87 7.82 -3.07 -9.99
N GLU A 88 8.65 -3.21 -11.01
CA GLU A 88 9.99 -2.64 -11.05
C GLU A 88 9.94 -1.22 -11.62
N ASN A 89 10.61 -0.26 -10.97
CA ASN A 89 10.64 1.15 -11.39
C ASN A 89 9.23 1.77 -11.59
N ALA A 90 8.26 1.35 -10.76
CA ALA A 90 6.87 1.78 -10.84
C ALA A 90 6.56 2.87 -9.81
N ALA A 91 5.60 3.74 -10.14
CA ALA A 91 5.00 4.68 -9.20
C ALA A 91 3.59 4.20 -8.85
N LEU A 92 3.40 3.70 -7.63
CA LEU A 92 2.14 3.13 -7.16
C LEU A 92 1.47 4.08 -6.17
N SER A 93 0.45 4.81 -6.63
CA SER A 93 -0.31 5.72 -5.77
C SER A 93 -1.37 4.96 -4.97
N ARG A 94 -1.48 5.26 -3.67
CA ARG A 94 -2.53 4.73 -2.79
C ARG A 94 -3.14 5.86 -1.98
N THR A 95 -4.47 5.91 -1.90
CA THR A 95 -5.13 6.72 -0.87
C THR A 95 -4.99 6.02 0.48
N VAL A 96 -4.79 6.83 1.52
CA VAL A 96 -4.49 6.43 2.89
C VAL A 96 -5.64 6.82 3.78
N GLU A 97 -6.21 5.84 4.47
CA GLU A 97 -7.18 6.06 5.54
C GLU A 97 -6.67 5.39 6.81
N PHE A 98 -6.63 6.14 7.91
CA PHE A 98 -6.44 5.59 9.25
C PHE A 98 -7.79 5.48 9.94
N ARG A 99 -8.19 4.26 10.31
CA ARG A 99 -9.47 3.99 10.98
C ARG A 99 -9.32 2.88 12.01
N ASP A 100 -9.74 3.13 13.25
CA ASP A 100 -9.72 2.15 14.34
C ASP A 100 -8.34 1.49 14.57
N GLY A 101 -7.25 2.25 14.40
CA GLY A 101 -5.88 1.75 14.54
C GLY A 101 -5.38 0.91 13.34
N LEU A 102 -6.14 0.87 12.26
CA LEU A 102 -5.78 0.22 10.99
C LEU A 102 -5.28 1.25 9.98
N LEU A 103 -4.33 0.83 9.17
CA LEU A 103 -3.90 1.53 7.95
C LEU A 103 -4.61 0.87 6.76
N ILE A 104 -5.43 1.64 6.04
CA ILE A 104 -6.14 1.17 4.85
C ILE A 104 -5.55 1.89 3.65
N LEU A 105 -5.02 1.12 2.70
CA LEU A 105 -4.48 1.61 1.44
C LEU A 105 -5.42 1.22 0.30
N ARG A 106 -5.80 2.17 -0.56
CA ARG A 106 -6.61 1.87 -1.75
C ARG A 106 -5.95 2.34 -3.03
N ALA A 107 -6.05 1.55 -4.09
CA ALA A 107 -5.69 1.98 -5.43
C ALA A 107 -6.93 1.93 -6.33
N GLU A 108 -7.11 2.98 -7.12
CA GLU A 108 -8.09 2.98 -8.20
C GLU A 108 -7.60 2.11 -9.37
N PRO A 109 -8.53 1.53 -10.16
CA PRO A 109 -8.16 0.73 -11.30
C PRO A 109 -7.40 1.58 -12.32
N SER A 110 -6.24 1.10 -12.78
CA SER A 110 -5.39 1.82 -13.73
C SER A 110 -4.54 0.85 -14.54
N ASN A 111 -4.32 1.15 -15.83
CA ASN A 111 -3.47 0.36 -16.73
C ASN A 111 -3.78 -1.15 -16.75
N GLY A 112 -5.07 -1.51 -16.71
CA GLY A 112 -5.51 -2.92 -16.69
C GLY A 112 -5.36 -3.62 -15.33
N LEU A 113 -4.91 -2.91 -14.29
CA LEU A 113 -4.95 -3.40 -12.91
C LEU A 113 -6.32 -3.06 -12.28
N PRO A 114 -6.90 -3.99 -11.50
CA PRO A 114 -8.16 -3.76 -10.81
C PRO A 114 -7.99 -2.79 -9.64
N ALA A 115 -9.11 -2.32 -9.10
CA ALA A 115 -9.09 -1.58 -7.84
C ALA A 115 -8.62 -2.51 -6.73
N VAL A 116 -7.77 -2.05 -5.82
CA VAL A 116 -7.31 -2.86 -4.69
C VAL A 116 -7.52 -2.13 -3.37
N THR A 117 -7.91 -2.87 -2.34
CA THR A 117 -7.93 -2.40 -0.95
C THR A 117 -7.06 -3.30 -0.10
N VAL A 118 -6.15 -2.70 0.67
CA VAL A 118 -5.22 -3.41 1.55
C VAL A 118 -5.38 -2.87 2.96
N VAL A 119 -5.72 -3.75 3.89
CA VAL A 119 -5.91 -3.40 5.30
C VAL A 119 -4.75 -3.95 6.10
N TRP A 120 -4.12 -3.06 6.87
CA TRP A 120 -2.95 -3.36 7.67
C TRP A 120 -3.18 -3.02 9.13
N LYS A 121 -2.64 -3.84 10.02
CA LYS A 121 -2.59 -3.58 11.46
C LYS A 121 -1.17 -3.26 11.86
N ARG A 122 -0.97 -2.21 12.66
CA ARG A 122 0.36 -1.89 13.18
C ARG A 122 0.90 -3.05 14.02
N LEU A 123 2.13 -3.47 13.76
CA LEU A 123 2.85 -4.37 14.65
C LEU A 123 3.37 -3.54 15.83
N GLY A 124 2.89 -3.86 17.03
CA GLY A 124 3.42 -3.28 18.26
C GLY A 124 4.90 -3.61 18.42
N ARG A 125 5.64 -2.74 19.10
CA ARG A 125 6.95 -3.08 19.66
C ARG A 125 6.77 -3.89 20.94
#